data_AF-A0A3B8V2A3-F1
#
_entry.id   AF-A0A3B8V2A3-F1
#
_cell.length_a   1.000
_cell.length_b   1.000
_cell.length_c   1.000
_cell.angle_alpha   90.00
_cell.angle_beta   90.00
_cell.angle_gamma   90.00
#
_symmetry.space_group_name_H-M   'P 1'
#
loop_
_entity.id
_entity.type
_entity.pdbx_description
1 polymer ?
#
loop_
_entity_poly.entity_id
_entity_poly.type
_entity_poly.pdbx_seq_one_letter_code
_entity_poly.pdbx_strand_id
1 'polypeptide(L)' 'METIRRLRRLSDQVPILAISGGGRGSAGDYLTVARALGATRTMNKPFKLRELATMVEELLEEATLKSGSAQPDTYY' A
#
# COMPACT_ATOMS: atom_id res chain seq x y z
N MET A 1 1.23 -9.51 8.34
CA MET A 1 2.62 -9.02 8.14
C MET A 1 3.38 -9.84 7.10
N GLU A 2 3.30 -11.17 7.11
CA GLU A 2 3.93 -12.03 6.10
C GLU A 2 3.59 -11.66 4.65
N THR A 3 2.33 -11.32 4.37
CA THR A 3 1.86 -10.90 3.05
C THR A 3 2.65 -9.71 2.48
N ILE A 4 2.95 -8.70 3.30
CA ILE A 4 3.69 -7.51 2.85
C ILE A 4 5.10 -7.92 2.43
N ARG A 5 5.79 -8.74 3.25
CA ARG A 5 7.13 -9.26 2.93
C ARG A 5 7.11 -10.09 1.66
N ARG A 6 6.09 -10.94 1.47
CA ARG A 6 5.97 -11.78 0.27
C ARG A 6 5.72 -10.94 -0.98
N LEU A 7 4.82 -9.95 -0.92
CA LEU A 7 4.55 -9.05 -2.03
C LEU A 7 5.80 -8.25 -2.43
N ARG A 8 6.54 -7.72 -1.46
CA ARG A 8 7.80 -6.99 -1.71
C ARG A 8 8.90 -7.85 -2.32
N ARG A 9 8.91 -9.17 -2.07
CA ARG A 9 9.82 -10.10 -2.76
C ARG A 9 9.42 -10.38 -4.21
N LEU A 10 8.14 -10.22 -4.55
CA LEU A 10 7.62 -10.48 -5.89
C LEU A 10 7.72 -9.24 -6.79
N SER A 11 7.47 -8.06 -6.23
CA SER A 11 7.60 -6.78 -6.93
C SER A 11 7.72 -5.64 -5.94
N ASP A 12 8.61 -4.69 -6.22
CA ASP A 12 8.71 -3.45 -5.46
C ASP A 12 7.79 -2.33 -6.02
N GLN A 13 7.14 -2.57 -7.15
CA GLN A 13 6.30 -1.58 -7.83
C GLN A 13 4.85 -1.57 -7.34
N VAL A 14 4.35 -2.67 -6.78
CA VAL A 14 2.94 -2.76 -6.35
C VAL A 14 2.72 -1.92 -5.08
N PRO A 15 1.79 -0.93 -5.10
CA PRO A 15 1.46 -0.18 -3.89
C PRO A 15 0.75 -1.07 -2.86
N ILE A 16 1.15 -0.97 -1.60
CA ILE A 16 0.58 -1.75 -0.49
C ILE A 16 -0.07 -0.80 0.51
N LEU A 17 -1.40 -0.89 0.68
CA LEU A 17 -2.15 -0.23 1.75
C LEU A 17 -2.42 -1.24 2.88
N ALA A 18 -1.75 -1.08 4.02
CA ALA A 18 -1.99 -1.92 5.19
C ALA A 18 -3.04 -1.32 6.12
N ILE A 19 -4.07 -2.10 6.46
CA ILE A 19 -5.18 -1.66 7.30
C ILE A 19 -5.24 -2.50 8.57
N SER A 20 -5.18 -1.87 9.74
CA SER A 20 -5.30 -2.56 11.03
C SER A 20 -6.63 -2.26 11.70
N GLY A 21 -7.33 -3.30 12.15
CA GLY A 21 -8.45 -3.17 13.07
C GLY A 21 -7.95 -3.05 14.51
N GLY A 22 -7.88 -1.85 15.07
CA GLY A 22 -7.51 -1.68 16.48
C GLY A 22 -8.60 -1.01 17.27
N GLY A 23 -9.24 -1.78 18.14
CA GLY A 23 -9.82 -1.23 19.35
C GLY A 23 -8.71 -0.83 20.33
N ARG A 24 -8.86 0.37 20.92
CA ARG A 24 -8.26 0.91 22.16
C ARG A 24 -6.76 0.75 22.48
N GLY A 25 -5.88 0.18 21.64
CA GLY A 25 -4.45 0.26 21.95
C GLY A 25 -3.42 -0.33 20.99
N SER A 26 -3.70 -1.42 20.28
CA SER A 26 -2.64 -2.19 19.58
C SER A 26 -2.50 -1.96 18.07
N ALA A 27 -3.41 -1.21 17.43
CA ALA A 27 -3.34 -0.95 15.98
C ALA A 27 -2.10 -0.17 15.55
N GLY A 28 -1.67 0.81 16.36
CA GLY A 28 -0.51 1.66 16.04
C GLY A 28 0.76 0.84 15.84
N ASP A 29 0.99 -0.15 16.71
CA ASP A 29 2.16 -1.02 16.64
C ASP A 29 2.15 -1.88 15.37
N TYR A 30 0.99 -2.43 15.01
CA TYR A 30 0.86 -3.20 13.77
C TYR A 30 1.08 -2.34 12.53
N LEU A 31 0.54 -1.12 12.47
CA LEU A 31 0.76 -0.25 11.32
C LEU A 31 2.22 0.22 11.22
N THR A 32 2.87 0.46 12.35
CA THR A 32 4.31 0.78 12.40
C THR A 32 5.12 -0.38 11.82
N VAL A 33 4.85 -1.62 12.24
CA VAL A 33 5.47 -2.80 11.67
C VAL A 33 5.14 -2.93 10.18
N ALA A 34 3.89 -2.69 9.77
CA ALA A 34 3.49 -2.76 8.36
C ALA A 34 4.30 -1.81 7.48
N ARG A 35 4.53 -0.56 7.93
CA ARG A 35 5.39 0.40 7.24
C ARG A 35 6.82 -0.09 7.14
N ALA A 36 7.40 -0.56 8.25
CA ALA A 36 8.76 -1.09 8.27
C ALA A 36 8.95 -2.29 7.32
N LEU A 37 7.89 -3.05 7.05
CA LEU A 37 7.90 -4.18 6.13
C LEU A 37 7.69 -3.81 4.66
N GLY A 38 7.44 -2.54 4.35
CA GLY A 38 7.24 -2.04 2.99
C GLY A 38 5.79 -1.77 2.63
N ALA A 39 4.89 -1.53 3.58
CA ALA A 39 3.60 -0.94 3.22
C ALA A 39 3.81 0.49 2.68
N THR A 40 3.28 0.79 1.49
CA THR A 40 3.32 2.13 0.88
C THR A 40 2.50 3.11 1.70
N ARG A 41 1.30 2.70 2.14
CA ARG A 41 0.45 3.47 3.06
C ARG A 41 -0.15 2.59 4.15
N THR A 42 -0.61 3.22 5.22
CA THR A 42 -1.26 2.56 6.36
C THR A 42 -2.51 3.32 6.76
N MET A 43 -3.54 2.59 7.20
CA MET A 43 -4.79 3.16 7.68
C MET A 43 -5.31 2.40 8.89
N ASN A 44 -5.73 3.11 9.93
CA ASN A 44 -6.36 2.53 11.12
C ASN A 44 -7.89 2.51 10.96
N LYS A 45 -8.54 1.44 11.45
CA LYS A 45 -9.99 1.45 11.62
C LYS A 45 -10.38 2.18 12.92
N PRO A 46 -11.57 2.80 12.99
CA PRO A 46 -12.50 3.01 11.87
C PRO A 46 -12.01 4.11 10.92
N PHE A 47 -12.46 4.04 9.66
CA PHE A 47 -12.25 5.06 8.62
C PHE A 47 -13.54 5.25 7.84
N LYS A 48 -13.69 6.41 7.20
CA LYS A 48 -14.77 6.69 6.26
C LYS A 48 -14.45 6.10 4.89
N LEU A 49 -15.48 5.72 4.14
CA LEU A 49 -15.31 5.20 2.78
C LEU A 49 -14.59 6.19 1.85
N ARG A 50 -14.84 7.49 2.01
CA ARG A 50 -14.14 8.54 1.26
C ARG A 50 -12.64 8.56 1.54
N GLU A 51 -12.23 8.36 2.79
CA GLU A 51 -10.81 8.31 3.16
C GLU A 51 -10.11 7.11 2.50
N LEU A 52 -10.79 5.96 2.44
CA LEU A 52 -10.28 4.79 1.73
C LEU A 52 -10.17 5.05 0.22
N ALA A 53 -11.22 5.59 -0.40
CA ALA A 53 -11.25 5.86 -1.83
C ALA A 53 -10.12 6.81 -2.25
N THR A 54 -10.00 7.95 -1.56
CA THR A 54 -8.93 8.93 -1.82
C THR A 54 -7.55 8.31 -1.66
N MET A 55 -7.32 7.52 -0.61
CA MET A 55 -6.00 6.89 -0.42
C MET A 55 -5.67 5.86 -1.50
N VAL A 56 -6.67 5.15 -2.03
CA VAL A 56 -6.47 4.22 -3.14
C VAL A 56 -6.19 4.97 -4.45
N GLU A 57 -6.93 6.04 -4.73
CA GLU A 57 -6.70 6.90 -5.89
C GLU A 57 -5.27 7.46 -5.90
N GLU A 58 -4.82 8.05 -4.80
CA GLU A 58 -3.45 8.55 -4.64
C GLU A 58 -2.39 7.46 -4.91
N LEU A 59 -2.61 6.25 -4.39
CA LEU A 59 -1.68 5.13 -4.58
C LEU A 59 -1.60 4.67 -6.03
N LEU A 60 -2.72 4.71 -6.77
CA LEU A 60 -2.76 4.33 -8.18
C LEU A 60 -2.12 5.39 -9.07
N GLU A 61 -2.32 6.68 -8.76
CA GLU A 61 -1.63 7.79 -9.44
C GLU A 61 -0.11 7.71 -9.25
N GLU A 62 0.35 7.51 -8.01
CA GLU A 62 1.77 7.32 -7.70
C GLU A 62 2.38 6.11 -8.42
N ALA A 63 1.64 4.99 -8.50
CA ALA A 63 2.10 3.80 -9.20
C ALA A 63 2.21 4.05 -10.72
N THR A 64 1.25 4.77 -11.30
CA THR A 64 1.27 5.11 -12.73
C THR A 64 2.45 6.01 -13.08
N LEU A 65 2.75 7.01 -12.24
CA LEU A 65 3.92 7.88 -12.39
C LEU A 65 5.24 7.10 -12.32
N LYS A 66 5.33 6.08 -11.45
CA LYS A 66 6.52 5.21 -11.33
C LYS A 66 6.68 4.25 -12.51
N SER A 67 5.58 3.82 -13.13
CA SER A 67 5.59 2.92 -14.29
C SER A 67 5.89 3.63 -15.62
N GLY A 68 5.75 4.97 -15.66
CA GLY A 68 6.01 5.80 -16.85
C GLY A 68 7.45 5.84 -17.36
N SER A 69 8.38 5.08 -16.76
CA SER A 69 9.74 4.86 -17.28
C SER A 69 9.90 3.53 -18.05
N ALA A 70 8.82 2.76 -18.26
CA ALA A 70 8.85 1.56 -19.11
C ALA A 70 8.35 1.90 -20.52
N GLN A 71 9.28 1.86 -21.48
CA GLN A 71 9.05 1.91 -22.92
C GLN A 71 7.88 0.98 -23.32
N PRO A 72 6.94 1.39 -24.19
CA PRO A 72 5.88 0.50 -24.64
C PRO A 72 6.48 -0.74 -25.32
N ASP A 73 6.03 -1.94 -24.90
CA ASP A 73 6.29 -3.22 -25.57
C ASP A 73 5.72 -3.18 -26.99
N THR A 74 6.52 -2.69 -27.94
CA THR A 74 6.23 -2.81 -29.37
C THR A 74 6.52 -4.26 -29.78
N TYR A 75 5.50 -5.10 -29.83
CA TYR A 75 5.57 -6.36 -30.57
C TYR A 75 5.18 -6.08 -32.03
N TYR A 76 6.11 -6.39 -32.94
CA TYR A 76 5.88 -6.47 -34.40
C TYR A 76 4.88 -7.57 -34.75
#